data_AF-A0A671Z3W6-F1
#
_entry.id   AF-A0A671Z3W6-F1
#
_cell.length_a   1.000
_cell.length_b   1.000
_cell.length_c   1.000
_cell.angle_alpha   90.00
_cell.angle_beta   90.00
_cell.angle_gamma   90.00
#
_symmetry.space_group_name_H-M   'P 1'
#
loop_
_entity.id
_entity.type
_entity.pdbx_description
1 polymer ?
#
loop_
_entity_poly.entity_id
_entity_poly.type
_entity_poly.pdbx_seq_one_letter_code
_entity_poly.pdbx_strand_id
1 'polypeptide(L)'
;MFHDSLKNRSLPRSLTEANISLILKKGKADNECASYRPISLLNTDLKLLSKTLALRLETVLPCIINNDQTGFITGRNSCSNMRSLLNVIQLSQSMKLDCIVISLDVEKAFDRVEWPDLFSTLQTLGLGETFLSWVKLLYDNPLSAVLTNGMIFSYFQLHWGTRQGCPLSPLLFAIAIEPLTEAIRRAPSISGISVGEKTHKISLYADDVLLFLTKPEVSIPAVLDLIGCFSQFSGYKINFSKSEAFSLGGLRHTNISPPSILPIQMDTTGFYISRYCDNSIPSPIICGKSYTFT
;
A
#
# COMPACT_ATOMS: atom_id res chain seq x y z
N MET A 1 1.85 -20.12 -28.43
CA MET A 1 0.69 -19.78 -27.60
C MET A 1 0.73 -18.31 -27.18
N PHE A 2 1.57 -17.86 -26.24
CA PHE A 2 1.54 -16.46 -25.77
C PHE A 2 1.69 -15.39 -26.86
N HIS A 3 2.57 -15.57 -27.85
CA HIS A 3 2.69 -14.63 -28.97
C HIS A 3 1.40 -14.51 -29.80
N ASP A 4 0.72 -15.64 -30.02
CA ASP A 4 -0.57 -15.67 -30.72
C ASP A 4 -1.66 -14.99 -29.86
N SER A 5 -1.67 -15.27 -28.55
CA SER A 5 -2.56 -14.59 -27.59
C SER A 5 -2.38 -13.08 -27.56
N LEU A 6 -1.15 -12.58 -27.62
CA LEU A 6 -0.88 -11.14 -27.69
C LEU A 6 -1.39 -10.54 -29.00
N LYS A 7 -1.14 -11.22 -30.13
CA LYS A 7 -1.57 -10.77 -31.45
C LYS A 7 -3.09 -10.70 -31.55
N ASN A 8 -3.78 -11.72 -31.02
CA ASN A 8 -5.24 -11.83 -31.06
C ASN A 8 -5.92 -11.14 -29.87
N ARG A 9 -5.14 -10.57 -28.93
CA ARG A 9 -5.60 -9.94 -27.69
C ARG A 9 -6.54 -10.83 -26.86
N SER A 10 -6.27 -12.13 -26.82
CA SER A 10 -7.11 -13.09 -26.11
C SER A 10 -6.27 -14.23 -25.54
N LEU A 11 -6.50 -14.56 -24.28
CA LEU A 11 -5.91 -15.73 -23.62
C LEU A 11 -6.85 -16.93 -23.76
N PRO A 12 -6.31 -18.16 -23.86
CA PRO A 12 -7.09 -19.37 -23.68
C PRO A 12 -7.85 -19.32 -22.34
N ARG A 13 -9.08 -19.84 -22.34
CA ARG A 13 -9.96 -19.82 -21.16
C ARG A 13 -9.31 -20.37 -19.89
N SER A 14 -8.50 -21.43 -20.02
CA SER A 14 -7.76 -22.03 -18.89
C SER A 14 -6.73 -21.10 -18.24
N LEU A 15 -6.33 -20.03 -18.93
CA LEU A 15 -5.40 -19.01 -18.44
C LEU A 15 -6.11 -17.75 -17.92
N THR A 16 -7.38 -17.55 -18.24
CA THR A 16 -8.18 -16.44 -17.70
C THR A 16 -8.84 -16.78 -16.37
N GLU A 17 -8.93 -18.08 -16.04
CA GLU A 17 -9.56 -18.62 -14.82
C GLU A 17 -8.58 -18.69 -13.63
N ALA A 18 -9.10 -18.42 -12.43
CA ALA A 18 -8.39 -18.55 -11.17
C ALA A 18 -9.28 -19.15 -10.07
N ASN A 19 -8.70 -19.96 -9.19
CA ASN A 19 -9.40 -20.49 -8.02
C ASN A 19 -9.00 -19.70 -6.77
N ILE A 20 -9.95 -19.11 -6.06
CA ILE A 20 -9.72 -18.38 -4.82
C ILE A 20 -9.78 -19.36 -3.66
N SER A 21 -8.62 -19.61 -3.04
CA SER A 21 -8.51 -20.37 -1.80
C SER A 21 -8.52 -19.42 -0.60
N LEU A 22 -9.21 -19.80 0.48
CA LEU A 22 -9.34 -18.99 1.69
C LEU A 22 -8.37 -19.50 2.77
N ILE A 23 -7.47 -18.63 3.23
CA ILE A 23 -6.52 -18.94 4.32
C ILE A 23 -6.95 -18.19 5.58
N LEU A 24 -7.20 -18.90 6.68
CA LEU A 24 -7.53 -18.28 7.96
C LEU A 24 -6.32 -17.50 8.51
N LYS A 25 -6.53 -16.23 8.89
CA LYS A 25 -5.51 -15.43 9.57
C LYS A 25 -5.23 -16.00 10.95
N LYS A 26 -3.95 -16.11 11.31
CA LYS A 26 -3.51 -16.63 12.61
C LYS A 26 -4.19 -15.89 13.77
N GLY A 27 -4.80 -16.63 14.69
CA GLY A 27 -5.42 -16.09 15.90
C GLY A 27 -6.74 -15.34 15.69
N LYS A 28 -7.37 -15.47 14.52
CA LYS A 28 -8.70 -14.92 14.24
C LYS A 28 -9.78 -16.01 14.27
N ALA A 29 -11.01 -15.62 14.55
CA ALA A 29 -12.15 -16.53 14.62
C ALA A 29 -12.51 -17.05 13.22
N ASP A 30 -12.81 -18.35 13.12
CA ASP A 30 -13.13 -19.06 11.88
C ASP A 30 -14.59 -18.86 11.42
N ASN A 31 -15.43 -18.26 12.25
CA ASN A 31 -16.82 -17.93 11.94
C ASN A 31 -16.99 -16.57 11.23
N GLU A 32 -15.93 -15.78 11.06
CA GLU A 32 -15.97 -14.47 10.42
C GLU A 32 -15.31 -14.48 9.04
N CYS A 33 -16.03 -14.04 8.00
CA CYS A 33 -15.49 -13.94 6.64
C CYS A 33 -14.24 -13.03 6.56
N ALA A 34 -14.21 -11.94 7.33
CA ALA A 34 -13.08 -10.99 7.37
C ALA A 34 -11.77 -11.60 7.94
N SER A 35 -11.88 -12.73 8.65
CA SER A 35 -10.74 -13.49 9.19
C SER A 35 -9.97 -14.24 8.11
N TYR A 36 -10.53 -14.42 6.92
CA TYR A 36 -9.88 -15.14 5.83
C TYR A 36 -9.14 -14.19 4.89
N ARG A 37 -8.01 -14.66 4.36
CA ARG A 37 -7.26 -14.03 3.28
C ARG A 37 -7.51 -14.81 1.98
N PRO A 38 -8.09 -14.18 0.95
CA PRO A 38 -8.28 -14.85 -0.34
C PRO A 38 -6.97 -14.89 -1.11
N ILE A 39 -6.56 -16.08 -1.57
CA ILE A 39 -5.39 -16.28 -2.43
C ILE A 39 -5.86 -16.82 -3.78
N SER A 40 -5.49 -16.13 -4.86
CA SER A 40 -5.78 -16.54 -6.22
C SER A 40 -4.78 -17.59 -6.70
N LEU A 41 -5.25 -18.82 -6.84
CA LEU A 41 -4.51 -19.92 -7.45
C LEU A 41 -4.63 -19.79 -8.98
N LEU A 42 -3.63 -19.15 -9.56
CA LEU A 42 -3.49 -19.01 -11.01
C LEU A 42 -2.91 -20.27 -11.66
N ASN A 43 -3.26 -20.48 -12.93
CA ASN A 43 -2.59 -21.44 -13.80
C ASN A 43 -1.06 -21.20 -13.82
N THR A 44 -0.27 -22.28 -13.81
CA THR A 44 1.20 -22.23 -13.80
C THR A 44 1.77 -21.46 -15.00
N ASP A 45 1.21 -21.64 -16.19
CA ASP A 45 1.68 -20.94 -17.40
C ASP A 45 1.43 -19.43 -17.28
N LEU A 46 0.27 -19.05 -16.73
CA LEU A 46 -0.02 -17.64 -16.45
C LEU A 46 0.92 -17.06 -15.40
N LYS A 47 1.31 -17.84 -14.39
CA LYS A 47 2.32 -17.44 -13.40
C LYS A 47 3.70 -17.25 -14.02
N LEU A 48 4.09 -18.11 -14.96
CA LEU A 48 5.36 -17.96 -15.70
C LEU A 48 5.36 -16.66 -16.53
N LEU A 49 4.29 -16.38 -17.26
CA LEU A 49 4.15 -15.12 -17.99
C LEU A 49 4.19 -13.91 -17.04
N SER A 50 3.39 -13.95 -15.97
CA SER A 50 3.33 -12.88 -14.97
C SER A 50 4.68 -12.66 -14.29
N LYS A 51 5.42 -13.72 -13.97
CA LYS A 51 6.77 -13.60 -13.38
C LYS A 51 7.77 -13.03 -14.38
N THR A 52 7.67 -13.39 -15.66
CA THR A 52 8.52 -12.83 -16.72
C THR A 52 8.31 -11.31 -16.83
N LEU A 53 7.06 -10.86 -16.80
CA LEU A 53 6.73 -9.43 -16.80
C LEU A 53 7.20 -8.75 -15.51
N ALA A 54 7.01 -9.39 -14.36
CA ALA A 54 7.45 -8.87 -13.07
C ALA A 54 8.96 -8.66 -13.03
N LEU A 55 9.75 -9.65 -13.47
CA LEU A 55 11.22 -9.54 -13.53
C LEU A 55 11.68 -8.37 -14.39
N ARG A 56 11.00 -8.11 -15.51
CA ARG A 56 11.30 -6.94 -16.35
C ARG A 56 10.95 -5.63 -15.63
N LEU A 57 9.77 -5.58 -15.02
CA LEU A 57 9.31 -4.39 -14.30
C LEU A 57 10.20 -4.07 -13.08
N GLU A 58 10.63 -5.08 -12.34
CA GLU A 58 11.55 -4.96 -11.19
C GLU A 58 12.83 -4.19 -11.54
N THR A 59 13.32 -4.25 -12.79
CA THR A 59 14.54 -3.54 -13.21
C THR A 59 14.36 -2.03 -13.33
N VAL A 60 13.14 -1.55 -13.60
CA VAL A 60 12.84 -0.12 -13.80
C VAL A 60 12.11 0.50 -12.61
N LEU A 61 11.46 -0.33 -11.79
CA LEU A 61 10.61 0.11 -10.68
C LEU A 61 11.31 1.05 -9.69
N PRO A 62 12.59 0.81 -9.28
CA PRO A 62 13.31 1.74 -8.39
C PRO A 62 13.54 3.14 -8.98
N CYS A 63 13.51 3.28 -10.31
CA CYS A 63 13.69 4.56 -11.01
C CYS A 63 12.39 5.35 -11.14
N ILE A 64 11.24 4.68 -11.20
CA ILE A 64 9.94 5.31 -11.40
C ILE A 64 9.15 5.52 -10.10
N ILE A 65 9.40 4.71 -9.07
CA ILE A 65 8.77 4.83 -7.75
C ILE A 65 9.71 5.56 -6.80
N ASN A 66 9.21 6.58 -6.12
CA ASN A 66 10.02 7.34 -5.15
C ASN A 66 10.40 6.52 -3.90
N ASN A 67 11.45 6.95 -3.19
CA ASN A 67 12.08 6.21 -2.08
C ASN A 67 11.25 6.06 -0.80
N ASP A 68 10.09 6.71 -0.72
CA ASP A 68 9.12 6.58 0.37
C ASP A 68 8.34 5.27 0.32
N GLN A 69 8.17 4.65 -0.86
CA GLN A 69 7.62 3.29 -0.97
C GLN A 69 8.77 2.28 -0.91
N THR A 70 8.83 1.50 0.17
CA THR A 70 9.85 0.46 0.33
C THR A 70 9.29 -0.95 0.14
N GLY A 71 7.98 -1.13 0.15
CA GLY A 71 7.35 -2.43 -0.11
C GLY A 71 7.43 -2.83 -1.57
N PHE A 72 7.78 -4.10 -1.82
CA PHE A 72 7.87 -4.72 -3.15
C PHE A 72 8.89 -4.11 -4.13
N ILE A 73 9.73 -3.17 -3.68
CA ILE A 73 10.76 -2.57 -4.53
C ILE A 73 12.10 -3.23 -4.23
N THR A 74 12.72 -3.82 -5.25
CA THR A 74 14.03 -4.46 -5.14
C THR A 74 15.07 -3.48 -4.62
N GLY A 75 15.87 -3.90 -3.63
CA GLY A 75 16.91 -3.09 -3.02
C GLY A 75 16.42 -2.14 -1.91
N ARG A 76 15.12 -2.12 -1.60
CA ARG A 76 14.56 -1.38 -0.46
C ARG A 76 14.23 -2.33 0.69
N ASN A 77 14.37 -1.84 1.92
CA ASN A 77 14.17 -2.62 3.14
C ASN A 77 13.21 -1.90 4.09
N SER A 78 12.34 -2.66 4.75
CA SER A 78 11.46 -2.20 5.81
C SER A 78 12.18 -1.49 6.97
N CYS A 79 13.40 -1.92 7.34
CA CYS A 79 14.19 -1.25 8.38
C CYS A 79 14.52 0.21 8.00
N SER A 80 14.46 0.61 6.71
CA SER A 80 14.60 2.01 6.28
C SER A 80 13.41 2.88 6.69
N ASN A 81 12.17 2.36 6.59
CA ASN A 81 10.97 3.07 7.05
C ASN A 81 10.99 3.23 8.57
N MET A 82 11.34 2.15 9.29
CA MET A 82 11.48 2.14 10.74
C MET A 82 12.52 3.15 11.21
N ARG A 83 13.70 3.19 10.58
CA ARG A 83 14.75 4.17 10.90
C ARG A 83 14.32 5.60 10.62
N SER A 84 13.57 5.83 9.53
CA SER A 84 13.01 7.16 9.23
C SER A 84 12.03 7.61 10.30
N LEU A 85 11.13 6.73 10.74
CA LEU A 85 10.20 6.99 11.84
C LEU A 85 10.93 7.31 13.15
N LEU A 86 11.95 6.52 13.51
CA LEU A 86 12.77 6.76 14.70
C LEU A 86 13.46 8.13 14.68
N ASN A 87 14.08 8.49 13.56
CA ASN A 87 14.73 9.79 13.40
C ASN A 87 13.74 10.95 13.56
N VAL A 88 12.55 10.81 12.96
CA VAL A 88 11.47 11.79 13.07
C VAL A 88 11.00 11.94 14.53
N ILE A 89 10.78 10.83 15.23
CA ILE A 89 10.39 10.83 16.64
C ILE A 89 11.45 11.53 17.49
N GLN A 90 12.73 11.17 17.33
CA GLN A 90 13.81 11.74 18.11
C GLN A 90 13.97 13.25 17.86
N LEU A 91 13.90 13.69 16.60
CA LEU A 91 13.99 15.11 16.25
C LEU A 91 12.79 15.93 16.73
N SER A 92 11.58 15.39 16.58
CA SER A 92 10.38 16.08 17.07
C SER A 92 10.45 16.33 18.58
N GLN A 93 11.00 15.38 19.35
CA GLN A 93 11.18 15.52 20.80
C GLN A 93 12.29 16.51 21.15
N SER A 94 13.45 16.45 20.48
CA SER A 94 14.58 17.32 20.78
C SER A 94 14.30 18.78 20.43
N MET A 95 13.61 19.03 19.33
CA MET A 95 13.28 20.37 18.84
C MET A 95 11.91 20.88 19.29
N LYS A 96 11.13 20.06 20.02
CA LYS A 96 9.74 20.36 20.43
C LYS A 96 8.86 20.83 19.27
N LEU A 97 9.02 20.20 18.11
CA LEU A 97 8.25 20.54 16.91
C LEU A 97 6.79 20.07 17.06
N ASP A 98 5.86 20.88 16.54
CA ASP A 98 4.46 20.52 16.51
C ASP A 98 4.17 19.57 15.35
N CYS A 99 4.33 18.27 15.62
CA CYS A 99 4.30 17.20 14.62
C CYS A 99 3.20 16.19 14.94
N ILE A 100 2.59 15.64 13.89
CA ILE A 100 1.70 14.49 13.97
C ILE A 100 2.14 13.42 12.99
N VAL A 101 2.05 12.17 13.42
CA VAL A 101 2.24 11.01 12.55
C VAL A 101 0.92 10.27 12.46
N ILE A 102 0.48 9.97 11.24
CA ILE A 102 -0.80 9.30 11.00
C ILE A 102 -0.52 7.97 10.31
N SER A 103 -0.99 6.90 10.90
CA SER A 103 -1.02 5.56 10.34
C SER A 103 -2.38 5.34 9.69
N LEU A 104 -2.39 5.18 8.37
CA LEU A 104 -3.60 4.94 7.59
C LEU A 104 -3.74 3.45 7.28
N ASP A 105 -4.89 2.87 7.63
CA ASP A 105 -5.29 1.53 7.23
C ASP A 105 -6.07 1.62 5.91
N VAL A 106 -5.60 0.97 4.85
CA VAL A 106 -6.27 0.96 3.55
C VAL A 106 -7.21 -0.24 3.47
N GLU A 107 -8.48 0.00 3.15
CA GLU A 107 -9.49 -1.05 3.12
C GLU A 107 -9.30 -1.97 1.91
N LYS A 108 -8.76 -3.18 2.10
CA LYS A 108 -8.59 -4.18 1.01
C LYS A 108 -7.83 -3.61 -0.19
N ALA A 109 -6.67 -3.00 0.06
CA ALA A 109 -5.91 -2.21 -0.92
C ALA A 109 -5.73 -2.91 -2.29
N PHE A 110 -5.33 -4.19 -2.30
CA PHE A 110 -5.16 -4.97 -3.53
C PHE A 110 -6.47 -5.20 -4.28
N ASP A 111 -7.58 -5.41 -3.55
CA ASP A 111 -8.86 -5.81 -4.12
C ASP A 111 -9.68 -4.60 -4.61
N ARG A 112 -9.15 -3.38 -4.51
CA ARG A 112 -9.85 -2.13 -4.88
C ARG A 112 -9.24 -1.39 -6.07
N VAL A 113 -8.09 -1.83 -6.56
CA VAL A 113 -7.38 -1.14 -7.66
C VAL A 113 -8.22 -1.10 -8.92
N GLU A 114 -8.67 0.08 -9.33
CA GLU A 114 -9.39 0.26 -10.58
C GLU A 114 -8.46 0.11 -11.79
N TRP A 115 -8.82 -0.77 -12.72
CA TRP A 115 -7.97 -1.06 -13.88
C TRP A 115 -7.80 0.13 -14.84
N PRO A 116 -8.83 0.96 -15.11
CA PRO A 116 -8.64 2.16 -15.92
C PRO A 116 -7.58 3.10 -15.36
N ASP A 117 -7.57 3.32 -14.04
CA ASP A 117 -6.58 4.14 -13.36
C ASP A 117 -5.18 3.51 -13.41
N LEU A 118 -5.08 2.20 -13.15
CA LEU A 118 -3.82 1.46 -13.29
C LEU A 118 -3.25 1.59 -14.70
N PHE A 119 -4.06 1.38 -15.74
CA PHE A 119 -3.58 1.49 -17.13
C PHE A 119 -3.19 2.92 -17.51
N SER A 120 -3.94 3.93 -17.04
CA SER A 120 -3.61 5.34 -17.21
C SER A 120 -2.26 5.68 -16.56
N THR A 121 -2.03 5.18 -15.35
CA THR A 121 -0.78 5.38 -14.61
C THR A 121 0.40 4.70 -15.30
N LEU A 122 0.25 3.44 -15.73
CA LEU A 122 1.28 2.73 -16.49
C LEU A 122 1.65 3.45 -17.78
N GLN A 123 0.67 4.05 -18.47
CA GLN A 123 0.88 4.83 -19.69
C GLN A 123 1.62 6.14 -19.39
N THR A 124 1.21 6.86 -18.34
CA THR A 124 1.80 8.12 -17.91
C THR A 124 3.26 7.95 -17.48
N LEU A 125 3.59 6.82 -16.84
CA LEU A 125 4.97 6.47 -16.48
C LEU A 125 5.83 6.00 -17.66
N GLY A 126 5.25 5.84 -18.86
CA GLY A 126 6.01 5.55 -20.08
C GLY A 126 6.56 4.12 -20.17
N LEU A 127 5.90 3.12 -19.56
CA LEU A 127 6.37 1.73 -19.53
C LEU A 127 6.31 0.98 -20.89
N GLY A 128 5.94 1.68 -21.97
CA GLY A 128 5.95 1.20 -23.34
C GLY A 128 4.72 0.37 -23.72
N GLU A 129 4.21 0.60 -24.92
CA GLU A 129 2.95 0.00 -25.42
C GLU A 129 2.96 -1.54 -25.42
N THR A 130 4.12 -2.16 -25.65
CA THR A 130 4.24 -3.63 -25.62
C THR A 130 4.00 -4.18 -24.21
N PHE A 131 4.60 -3.57 -23.18
CA PHE A 131 4.38 -4.00 -21.80
C PHE A 131 2.92 -3.77 -21.40
N LEU A 132 2.37 -2.59 -21.70
CA LEU A 132 0.97 -2.26 -21.46
C LEU A 132 0.02 -3.26 -22.14
N SER A 133 0.32 -3.69 -23.37
CA SER A 133 -0.48 -4.69 -24.08
C SER A 133 -0.49 -6.05 -23.37
N TRP A 134 0.65 -6.47 -22.82
CA TRP A 134 0.72 -7.69 -22.00
C TRP A 134 -0.07 -7.56 -20.70
N VAL A 135 0.04 -6.43 -20.00
CA VAL A 135 -0.72 -6.22 -18.76
C VAL A 135 -2.22 -6.19 -19.07
N LYS A 136 -2.66 -5.46 -20.10
CA LYS A 136 -4.06 -5.45 -20.55
C LYS A 136 -4.57 -6.85 -20.87
N LEU A 137 -3.76 -7.67 -21.55
CA LEU A 137 -4.09 -9.07 -21.85
C LEU A 137 -4.30 -9.91 -20.56
N LEU A 138 -3.50 -9.70 -19.51
CA LEU A 138 -3.65 -10.40 -18.23
C LEU A 138 -4.91 -9.99 -17.44
N TYR A 139 -5.48 -8.83 -17.74
CA TYR A 139 -6.66 -8.26 -17.08
C TYR A 139 -7.88 -8.21 -18.01
N ASP A 140 -7.80 -8.85 -19.18
CA ASP A 140 -8.93 -8.97 -20.09
C ASP A 140 -9.90 -10.07 -19.61
N ASN A 141 -11.10 -9.65 -19.20
CA ASN A 141 -12.21 -10.49 -18.74
C ASN A 141 -11.83 -11.69 -17.85
N PRO A 142 -11.04 -11.49 -16.78
CA PRO A 142 -10.60 -12.61 -15.96
C PRO A 142 -11.72 -13.16 -15.09
N LEU A 143 -11.71 -14.48 -14.94
CA LEU A 143 -12.72 -15.22 -14.18
C LEU A 143 -12.10 -15.74 -12.88
N SER A 144 -12.90 -15.78 -11.81
CA SER A 144 -12.51 -16.37 -10.54
C SER A 144 -13.64 -17.20 -9.96
N ALA A 145 -13.30 -18.30 -9.30
CA ALA A 145 -14.24 -19.14 -8.56
C ALA A 145 -13.72 -19.37 -7.15
N VAL A 146 -14.60 -19.41 -6.15
CA VAL A 146 -14.20 -19.76 -4.78
C VAL A 146 -13.96 -21.27 -4.71
N LEU A 147 -12.87 -21.68 -4.06
CA LEU A 147 -12.53 -23.07 -3.75
C LEU A 147 -12.62 -23.28 -2.23
N THR A 148 -13.62 -24.07 -1.81
CA THR A 148 -13.83 -24.42 -0.39
C THR A 148 -14.07 -25.92 -0.26
N ASN A 149 -13.38 -26.57 0.69
CA ASN A 149 -13.50 -28.01 0.95
C ASN A 149 -13.32 -28.89 -0.30
N GLY A 150 -12.42 -28.50 -1.21
CA GLY A 150 -12.16 -29.22 -2.46
C GLY A 150 -13.22 -29.02 -3.56
N MET A 151 -14.27 -28.23 -3.30
CA MET A 151 -15.31 -27.91 -4.28
C MET A 151 -15.11 -26.52 -4.88
N ILE A 152 -15.18 -26.45 -6.20
CA ILE A 152 -15.12 -25.20 -6.97
C ILE A 152 -16.55 -24.72 -7.22
N PHE A 153 -16.84 -23.48 -6.83
CA PHE A 153 -18.15 -22.84 -7.03
C PHE A 153 -18.24 -22.18 -8.42
N SER A 154 -19.34 -21.48 -8.69
CA SER A 154 -19.53 -20.78 -9.96
C SER A 154 -18.46 -19.71 -10.19
N TYR A 155 -17.97 -19.63 -11.43
CA TYR A 155 -17.08 -18.57 -11.85
C TYR A 155 -17.83 -17.24 -11.93
N PHE A 156 -17.17 -16.17 -11.49
CA PHE A 156 -17.60 -14.79 -11.63
C PHE A 156 -16.48 -13.98 -12.27
N GLN A 157 -16.87 -12.93 -13.00
CA GLN A 157 -15.92 -12.03 -13.64
C GLN A 157 -15.39 -11.01 -12.63
N LEU A 158 -14.09 -10.74 -12.68
CA LEU A 158 -13.48 -9.62 -11.98
C LEU A 158 -13.49 -8.38 -12.88
N HIS A 159 -13.64 -7.21 -12.27
CA HIS A 159 -13.63 -5.91 -12.97
C HIS A 159 -12.58 -4.94 -12.41
N TRP A 160 -12.06 -5.23 -11.23
CA TRP A 160 -11.07 -4.41 -10.53
C TRP A 160 -10.23 -5.32 -9.61
N GLY A 161 -9.25 -4.70 -8.95
CA GLY A 161 -8.33 -5.34 -8.03
C GLY A 161 -7.18 -6.06 -8.73
N THR A 162 -6.17 -6.40 -7.95
CA THR A 162 -5.00 -7.17 -8.38
C THR A 162 -5.01 -8.52 -7.69
N ARG A 163 -4.60 -9.56 -8.40
CA ARG A 163 -4.73 -10.94 -7.91
C ARG A 163 -3.70 -11.24 -6.83
N GLN A 164 -4.13 -11.50 -5.60
CA GLN A 164 -3.23 -11.95 -4.52
C GLN A 164 -2.63 -13.32 -4.86
N GLY A 165 -1.31 -13.43 -4.92
CA GLY A 165 -0.60 -14.64 -5.36
C GLY A 165 -0.08 -14.59 -6.81
N CYS A 166 -0.40 -13.54 -7.56
CA CYS A 166 0.27 -13.24 -8.82
C CYS A 166 1.62 -12.55 -8.56
N PRO A 167 2.73 -12.98 -9.20
CA PRO A 167 4.02 -12.32 -9.04
C PRO A 167 4.05 -10.85 -9.49
N LEU A 168 3.21 -10.47 -10.44
CA LEU A 168 3.16 -9.12 -11.00
C LEU A 168 2.30 -8.15 -10.16
N SER A 169 1.28 -8.65 -9.46
CA SER A 169 0.31 -7.82 -8.73
C SER A 169 0.94 -6.86 -7.71
N PRO A 170 1.93 -7.25 -6.88
CA PRO A 170 2.54 -6.34 -5.91
C PRO A 170 3.23 -5.14 -6.55
N LEU A 171 3.87 -5.34 -7.70
CA LEU A 171 4.55 -4.27 -8.44
C LEU A 171 3.55 -3.32 -9.10
N LEU A 172 2.46 -3.87 -9.64
CA LEU A 172 1.36 -3.06 -10.18
C LEU A 172 0.66 -2.24 -9.10
N PHE A 173 0.52 -2.80 -7.89
CA PHE A 173 -0.02 -2.07 -6.75
C PHE A 173 0.89 -0.89 -6.35
N ALA A 174 2.21 -1.11 -6.28
CA ALA A 174 3.16 -0.03 -6.00
C ALA A 174 3.08 1.10 -7.04
N ILE A 175 2.81 0.77 -8.31
CA ILE A 175 2.57 1.76 -9.36
C ILE A 175 1.23 2.47 -9.19
N ALA A 176 0.16 1.72 -8.91
CA ALA A 176 -1.19 2.26 -8.79
C ALA A 176 -1.29 3.35 -7.70
N ILE A 177 -0.54 3.22 -6.61
CA ILE A 177 -0.58 4.20 -5.51
C ILE A 177 0.34 5.42 -5.74
N GLU A 178 1.29 5.35 -6.68
CA GLU A 178 2.29 6.40 -6.91
C GLU A 178 1.70 7.79 -7.25
N PRO A 179 0.61 7.92 -8.03
CA PRO A 179 0.01 9.23 -8.28
C PRO A 179 -0.41 9.95 -6.98
N LEU A 180 -0.93 9.22 -6.00
CA LEU A 180 -1.31 9.77 -4.71
C LEU A 180 -0.09 10.19 -3.89
N THR A 181 0.93 9.34 -3.83
CA THR A 181 2.17 9.63 -3.06
C THR A 181 2.88 10.85 -3.64
N GLU A 182 2.93 10.96 -4.97
CA GLU A 182 3.52 12.10 -5.67
C GLU A 182 2.72 13.40 -5.47
N ALA A 183 1.38 13.33 -5.49
CA ALA A 183 0.53 14.48 -5.18
C ALA A 183 0.77 14.99 -3.76
N ILE A 184 0.84 14.11 -2.76
CA ILE A 184 1.15 14.47 -1.37
C ILE A 184 2.55 15.10 -1.25
N ARG A 185 3.53 14.55 -1.97
CA ARG A 185 4.91 15.03 -1.99
C ARG A 185 4.99 16.46 -2.52
N ARG A 186 4.35 16.73 -3.66
CA ARG A 186 4.41 18.03 -4.36
C ARG A 186 3.50 19.10 -3.76
N ALA A 187 2.45 18.71 -3.03
CA ALA A 187 1.51 19.67 -2.47
C ALA A 187 2.20 20.64 -1.48
N PRO A 188 2.14 21.96 -1.72
CA PRO A 188 2.78 22.95 -0.85
C PRO A 188 2.01 23.17 0.45
N SER A 189 0.69 22.89 0.44
CA SER A 189 -0.18 22.93 1.63
C SER A 189 0.12 21.82 2.63
N ILE A 190 0.79 20.74 2.20
CA ILE A 190 1.17 19.61 3.05
C ILE A 190 2.60 19.84 3.53
N SER A 191 2.76 20.18 4.80
CA SER A 191 4.07 20.39 5.42
C SER A 191 4.56 19.10 6.08
N GLY A 192 5.77 18.67 5.75
CA GLY A 192 6.40 17.48 6.31
C GLY A 192 7.33 17.77 7.48
N ILE A 193 8.07 16.74 7.91
CA ILE A 193 9.11 16.83 8.94
C ILE A 193 10.48 16.74 8.27
N SER A 194 11.32 17.76 8.46
CA SER A 194 12.66 17.81 7.87
C SER A 194 13.71 17.19 8.80
N VAL A 195 14.46 16.23 8.26
CA VAL A 195 15.58 15.53 8.90
C VAL A 195 16.83 15.78 8.05
N GLY A 196 17.70 16.68 8.51
CA GLY A 196 18.79 17.18 7.68
C GLY A 196 18.27 17.86 6.42
N GLU A 197 18.73 17.43 5.25
CA GLU A 197 18.30 17.97 3.95
C GLU A 197 17.02 17.32 3.39
N LYS A 198 16.48 16.29 4.05
CA LYS A 198 15.34 15.52 3.56
C LYS A 198 14.06 15.86 4.32
N THR A 199 13.01 16.24 3.60
CA THR A 199 11.66 16.38 4.16
C THR A 199 10.87 15.09 3.98
N HIS A 200 10.39 14.54 5.08
CA HIS A 200 9.53 13.37 5.13
C HIS A 200 8.07 13.82 5.23
N LYS A 201 7.23 13.45 4.25
CA LYS A 201 5.77 13.68 4.27
C LYS A 201 4.97 12.38 4.34
N ILE A 202 5.45 11.36 3.64
CA ILE A 202 4.82 10.05 3.53
C ILE A 202 5.89 8.96 3.50
N SER A 203 5.54 7.77 3.98
CA SER A 203 6.31 6.54 3.85
C SER A 203 5.33 5.38 3.74
N LEU A 204 5.60 4.47 2.82
CA LEU A 204 4.77 3.32 2.53
C LEU A 204 5.57 2.04 2.65
N TYR A 205 4.91 1.00 3.14
CA TYR A 205 5.36 -0.37 2.99
C TYR A 205 4.18 -1.18 2.47
N ALA A 206 4.14 -1.38 1.15
CA ALA A 206 2.98 -1.95 0.49
C ALA A 206 1.74 -1.07 0.77
N ASP A 207 0.71 -1.65 1.41
CA ASP A 207 -0.55 -1.02 1.80
C ASP A 207 -0.50 -0.29 3.16
N ASP A 208 0.56 -0.47 3.94
CA ASP A 208 0.78 0.30 5.18
C ASP A 208 1.28 1.72 4.84
N VAL A 209 0.51 2.74 5.22
CA VAL A 209 0.83 4.14 4.92
C VAL A 209 1.05 4.94 6.20
N LEU A 210 2.22 5.57 6.30
CA LEU A 210 2.57 6.52 7.35
C LEU A 210 2.70 7.93 6.76
N LEU A 211 2.03 8.89 7.38
CA LEU A 211 2.15 10.31 7.10
C LEU A 211 2.94 11.01 8.21
N PHE A 212 3.83 11.91 7.83
CA PHE A 212 4.67 12.71 8.71
C PHE A 212 4.35 14.18 8.47
N LEU A 213 3.55 14.78 9.35
CA LEU A 213 2.99 16.11 9.09
C LEU A 213 3.39 17.10 10.18
N THR A 214 3.67 18.33 9.76
CA THR A 214 3.69 19.53 10.61
C THR A 214 2.51 20.42 10.27
N LYS A 215 2.17 21.36 11.15
CA LYS A 215 1.01 22.25 10.97
C LYS A 215 -0.28 21.44 10.71
N PRO A 216 -0.69 20.58 11.66
CA PRO A 216 -1.78 19.61 11.46
C PRO A 216 -3.07 20.25 10.94
N GLU A 217 -3.40 21.47 11.40
CA GLU A 217 -4.62 22.19 10.99
C GLU A 217 -4.71 22.49 9.49
N VAL A 218 -3.57 22.59 8.79
CA VAL A 218 -3.52 22.85 7.34
C VAL A 218 -3.20 21.59 6.56
N SER A 219 -2.22 20.81 7.04
CA SER A 219 -1.72 19.64 6.31
C SER A 219 -2.74 18.49 6.27
N ILE A 220 -3.51 18.27 7.35
CA ILE A 220 -4.48 17.17 7.41
C ILE A 220 -5.63 17.36 6.42
N PRO A 221 -6.36 18.51 6.41
CA PRO A 221 -7.41 18.73 5.40
C PRO A 221 -6.88 18.54 3.98
N ALA A 222 -5.72 19.11 3.67
CA ALA A 222 -5.12 18.99 2.35
C ALA A 222 -4.81 17.53 1.95
N VAL A 223 -4.33 16.71 2.89
CA VAL A 223 -4.14 15.27 2.64
C VAL A 223 -5.47 14.57 2.41
N LEU A 224 -6.48 14.83 3.24
CA LEU A 224 -7.79 14.20 3.13
C LEU A 224 -8.49 14.58 1.82
N ASP A 225 -8.36 15.83 1.37
CA ASP A 225 -8.89 16.29 0.08
C ASP A 225 -8.22 15.56 -1.10
N LEU A 226 -6.89 15.41 -1.08
CA LEU A 226 -6.18 14.65 -2.10
C LEU A 226 -6.61 13.18 -2.12
N ILE A 227 -6.75 12.56 -0.96
CA ILE A 227 -7.20 11.16 -0.87
C ILE A 227 -8.65 11.03 -1.32
N GLY A 228 -9.51 11.98 -0.95
CA GLY A 228 -10.90 12.03 -1.40
C GLY A 228 -11.00 12.18 -2.92
N CYS A 229 -10.18 13.03 -3.53
CA CYS A 229 -10.10 13.16 -4.99
C CYS A 229 -9.60 11.87 -5.63
N PHE A 230 -8.51 11.29 -5.12
CA PHE A 230 -7.93 10.05 -5.63
C PHE A 230 -8.92 8.89 -5.56
N SER A 231 -9.68 8.76 -4.47
CA SER A 231 -10.66 7.70 -4.25
C SER A 231 -11.77 7.63 -5.30
N GLN A 232 -12.09 8.76 -5.97
CA GLN A 232 -13.17 8.83 -6.96
C GLN A 232 -12.88 8.02 -8.22
N PHE A 233 -11.60 7.78 -8.54
CA PHE A 233 -11.21 7.10 -9.79
C PHE A 233 -10.30 5.89 -9.59
N SER A 234 -9.54 5.81 -8.50
CA SER A 234 -8.62 4.68 -8.25
C SER A 234 -9.26 3.54 -7.45
N GLY A 235 -10.42 3.79 -6.84
CA GLY A 235 -11.06 2.88 -5.88
C GLY A 235 -10.41 2.89 -4.50
N TYR A 236 -9.34 3.67 -4.28
CA TYR A 236 -8.62 3.75 -3.02
C TYR A 236 -9.51 4.22 -1.87
N LYS A 237 -9.51 3.49 -0.75
CA LYS A 237 -10.39 3.79 0.38
C LYS A 237 -9.68 3.58 1.71
N ILE A 238 -9.72 4.59 2.57
CA ILE A 238 -9.21 4.52 3.94
C ILE A 238 -10.25 3.88 4.86
N ASN A 239 -9.78 3.04 5.76
CA ASN A 239 -10.52 2.58 6.92
C ASN A 239 -10.22 3.48 8.14
N PHE A 240 -11.02 4.52 8.30
CA PHE A 240 -10.82 5.50 9.36
C PHE A 240 -10.92 4.92 10.77
N SER A 241 -11.72 3.86 10.98
CA SER A 241 -11.86 3.22 12.30
C SER A 241 -10.66 2.39 12.73
N LYS A 242 -9.78 2.01 11.79
CA LYS A 242 -8.53 1.30 12.05
C LYS A 242 -7.28 2.16 11.89
N SER A 243 -7.45 3.35 11.31
CA SER A 243 -6.38 4.34 11.21
C SER A 243 -6.16 4.96 12.59
N GLU A 244 -4.93 5.37 12.85
CA GLU A 244 -4.48 5.88 14.16
C GLU A 244 -3.60 7.11 13.95
N ALA A 245 -3.70 8.09 14.84
CA ALA A 245 -2.89 9.30 14.79
C ALA A 245 -2.14 9.53 16.11
N PHE A 246 -0.89 9.98 16.00
CA PHE A 246 0.06 10.08 17.09
C PHE A 246 0.68 11.48 17.13
N SER A 247 0.44 12.20 18.23
CA SER A 247 1.09 13.48 18.49
C SER A 247 2.55 13.31 18.89
N LEU A 248 3.43 14.11 18.32
CA LEU A 248 4.86 14.12 18.58
C LEU A 248 5.34 15.51 18.99
N GLY A 249 6.50 15.55 19.66
CA GLY A 249 7.17 16.79 20.05
C GLY A 249 6.32 17.70 20.95
N GLY A 250 6.12 18.95 20.51
CA GLY A 250 5.35 19.97 21.24
C GLY A 250 3.89 19.56 21.47
N LEU A 251 3.32 18.76 20.56
CA LEU A 251 1.92 18.32 20.64
C LEU A 251 1.66 17.19 21.65
N ARG A 252 2.69 16.58 22.25
CA ARG A 252 2.52 15.49 23.22
C ARG A 252 1.88 15.95 24.54
N HIS A 253 2.08 17.20 24.93
CA HIS A 253 1.60 17.75 26.20
C HIS A 253 0.36 18.61 26.06
N THR A 254 0.02 18.98 24.82
CA THR A 254 -1.20 19.71 24.54
C THR A 254 -2.32 18.67 24.41
N ASN A 255 -3.35 18.77 25.26
CA ASN A 255 -4.64 18.12 25.06
C ASN A 255 -5.35 18.72 23.83
N ILE A 256 -4.68 18.73 22.68
CA ILE A 256 -5.31 19.02 21.40
C ILE A 256 -6.19 17.82 21.17
N SER A 257 -7.49 18.02 21.42
CA SER A 257 -8.51 17.23 20.78
C SER A 257 -8.09 17.11 19.30
N PRO A 258 -8.11 15.89 18.71
CA PRO A 258 -7.79 15.77 17.29
C PRO A 258 -8.54 16.89 16.57
N PRO A 259 -7.89 17.64 15.65
CA PRO A 259 -8.64 18.63 14.88
C PRO A 259 -9.91 17.92 14.44
N SER A 260 -11.08 18.50 14.74
CA SER A 260 -12.43 17.88 14.60
C SER A 260 -12.74 17.38 13.18
N ILE A 261 -11.78 17.59 12.28
CA ILE A 261 -11.63 17.23 10.88
C ILE A 261 -11.17 15.76 10.69
N LEU A 262 -10.54 15.11 11.66
CA LEU A 262 -10.07 13.72 11.53
C LEU A 262 -11.01 12.73 12.23
N PRO A 263 -11.71 11.85 11.49
CA PRO A 263 -12.49 10.76 12.07
C PRO A 263 -11.60 9.59 12.51
N ILE A 264 -10.42 9.89 13.06
CA ILE A 264 -9.36 8.94 13.43
C ILE A 264 -9.14 8.98 14.94
N GLN A 265 -8.90 7.81 15.53
CA GLN A 265 -8.57 7.72 16.95
C GLN A 265 -7.17 8.30 17.21
N MET A 266 -7.08 9.23 18.15
CA MET A 266 -5.79 9.68 18.68
C MET A 266 -5.28 8.65 19.66
N ASP A 267 -4.08 8.16 19.42
CA ASP A 267 -3.38 7.33 20.38
C ASP A 267 -2.40 8.20 21.18
N THR A 268 -2.67 8.30 22.49
CA THR A 268 -1.85 9.05 23.45
C THR A 268 -0.74 8.19 24.06
N THR A 269 -0.71 6.89 23.76
CA THR A 269 0.21 5.92 24.38
C THR A 269 1.59 5.91 23.72
N GLY A 270 1.69 6.22 22.43
CA GLY A 270 2.95 6.41 21.69
C GLY A 270 3.21 5.32 20.64
N PHE A 271 4.44 5.28 20.10
CA PHE A 271 4.84 4.28 19.10
C PHE A 271 5.56 3.09 19.74
N TYR A 272 5.16 1.86 19.40
CA TYR A 272 5.90 0.64 19.74
C TYR A 272 6.58 0.06 18.51
N ILE A 273 7.91 -0.07 18.57
CA ILE A 273 8.70 -0.73 17.53
C ILE A 273 9.07 -2.09 18.07
N SER A 274 8.46 -3.15 17.52
CA SER A 274 8.85 -4.52 17.87
C SER A 274 10.24 -4.80 17.30
N ARG A 275 11.15 -5.29 18.18
CA ARG A 275 12.55 -5.58 17.86
C ARG A 275 12.67 -6.46 16.60
N TYR A 276 13.31 -5.95 15.54
CA TYR A 276 13.77 -6.80 14.44
C TYR A 276 15.14 -6.43 13.84
N CYS A 277 15.77 -5.34 14.26
CA CYS A 277 17.10 -4.94 13.79
C CYS A 277 17.95 -4.58 15.05
N ASP A 278 18.77 -5.55 15.52
CA ASP A 278 19.80 -5.48 16.58
C ASP A 278 19.44 -5.51 18.08
N ASN A 279 20.12 -6.42 18.81
CA ASN A 279 20.11 -6.59 20.27
C ASN A 279 20.89 -5.50 21.04
N SER A 280 21.29 -4.41 20.40
CA SER A 280 22.18 -3.38 20.96
C SER A 280 21.49 -2.04 21.27
N ILE A 281 20.18 -1.90 21.00
CA ILE A 281 19.45 -0.66 21.31
C ILE A 281 18.75 -0.79 22.67
N PRO A 282 19.08 0.04 23.68
CA PRO A 282 18.40 0.02 24.96
C PRO A 282 16.98 0.57 24.82
N SER A 283 15.99 -0.19 25.32
CA SER A 283 14.63 0.26 25.59
C SER A 283 14.69 1.44 26.57
N PRO A 284 13.91 2.54 26.40
CA PRO A 284 12.48 2.48 26.74
C PRO A 284 11.59 3.45 25.94
N ILE A 285 10.54 2.99 25.24
CA ILE A 285 9.35 3.81 24.96
C ILE A 285 8.12 2.89 25.07
N ILE A 286 7.19 3.24 25.96
CA ILE A 286 6.18 2.36 26.59
C ILE A 286 4.81 2.50 25.91
N CYS A 287 4.13 1.36 25.75
CA CYS A 287 2.71 1.06 25.44
C CYS A 287 2.11 1.52 24.09
N GLY A 288 1.62 0.55 23.29
CA GLY A 288 0.93 0.74 22.00
C GLY A 288 1.22 -0.40 21.00
N LYS A 289 0.41 -0.57 19.94
CA LYS A 289 0.45 -1.70 18.97
C LYS A 289 1.83 -1.94 18.32
N SER A 290 2.15 -3.22 18.02
CA SER A 290 3.34 -3.62 17.26
C SER A 290 3.22 -3.28 15.77
N TYR A 291 4.03 -2.35 15.28
CA TYR A 291 4.25 -2.17 13.84
C TYR A 291 5.27 -3.20 13.38
N THR A 292 4.83 -4.14 12.53
CA THR A 292 5.70 -5.17 11.95
C THR A 292 5.77 -4.89 10.46
N PHE A 293 6.82 -4.21 10.01
CA PHE A 293 7.10 -4.09 8.59
C PHE A 293 7.73 -5.42 8.13
N THR A 294 6.90 -6.42 7.83
CA THR A 294 7.36 -7.77 7.43
C THR A 294 7.78 -7.85 5.98
#